data_AF-A0A957FSR9-F1
#
_entry.id   AF-A0A957FSR9-F1
#
_cell.length_a   1.000
_cell.length_b   1.000
_cell.length_c   1.000
_cell.angle_alpha   90.00
_cell.angle_beta   90.00
_cell.angle_gamma   90.00
#
_symmetry.space_group_name_H-M   'P 1'
#
loop_
_entity.id
_entity.type
_entity.pdbx_description
1 polymer ?
#
loop_
_entity_poly.entity_id
_entity_poly.type
_entity_poly.pdbx_seq_one_letter_code
_entity_poly.pdbx_strand_id
1 'polypeptide(L)'
;MRSLYLKLSLAFVFVSLTAVVLVSLFVRLQTREQFDQFMLDRNQSEVMNELVSYYEENGSWANVRAILMKDGPPARPDEHRRREFWLPVTLVGLNNRVIVEGGNYEHGQFLSEEDLRTAVAVTVNDETVGFVLFPNTPN
;
A
#
# COMPACT_ATOMS: atom_id res chain seq x y z
N MET A 1 47.83 11.71 -41.24
CA MET A 1 46.41 12.15 -41.09
C MET A 1 45.41 11.01 -40.81
N ARG A 2 45.82 9.74 -40.64
CA ARG A 2 44.92 8.60 -40.38
C ARG A 2 44.59 8.37 -38.88
N SER A 3 45.46 8.84 -37.98
CA SER A 3 45.33 8.66 -36.52
C SER A 3 44.29 9.59 -35.86
N LEU A 4 44.03 10.76 -36.45
CA LEU A 4 43.11 11.75 -35.87
C LEU A 4 41.66 11.28 -35.96
N TYR A 5 41.25 10.73 -37.11
CA TYR A 5 39.92 10.14 -37.30
C TYR A 5 39.67 8.93 -36.41
N LEU A 6 40.69 8.09 -36.19
CA LEU A 6 40.61 6.94 -35.28
C LEU A 6 40.44 7.36 -33.82
N LYS A 7 41.18 8.38 -33.35
CA LYS A 7 41.04 8.91 -31.98
C LYS A 7 39.65 9.52 -31.76
N LEU A 8 39.11 10.22 -32.75
CA LEU A 8 37.81 10.86 -32.64
C LEU A 8 36.66 9.85 -32.66
N SER A 9 36.73 8.83 -33.53
CA SER A 9 35.75 7.73 -33.55
C SER A 9 35.77 6.94 -32.24
N LEU A 10 36.96 6.65 -31.69
CA LEU A 10 37.10 5.94 -30.43
C LEU A 10 36.55 6.75 -29.24
N ALA A 11 36.76 8.07 -29.24
CA ALA A 11 36.17 8.95 -28.24
C ALA A 11 34.63 8.96 -28.30
N PHE A 12 34.05 8.98 -29.50
CA PHE A 12 32.59 8.91 -29.68
C PHE A 12 32.00 7.59 -29.18
N VAL A 13 32.66 6.47 -29.46
CA VAL A 13 32.24 5.15 -28.95
C VAL A 13 32.33 5.11 -27.43
N PHE A 14 33.40 5.66 -26.85
CA PHE A 14 33.56 5.68 -25.40
C PHE A 14 32.51 6.55 -24.70
N VAL A 15 32.21 7.74 -25.24
CA VAL A 15 31.20 8.65 -24.67
C VAL A 15 29.80 8.04 -24.76
N SER A 16 29.44 7.43 -25.90
CA SER A 16 28.14 6.77 -26.05
C SER A 16 27.98 5.56 -25.13
N LEU A 17 29.03 4.75 -24.96
CA LEU A 17 29.03 3.63 -24.01
C LEU A 17 28.86 4.14 -22.56
N THR A 18 29.57 5.21 -22.20
CA THR A 18 29.48 5.81 -20.86
C THR A 18 28.07 6.37 -20.61
N ALA A 19 27.45 7.01 -21.59
CA ALA A 19 26.08 7.50 -21.49
C ALA A 19 25.07 6.35 -21.27
N VAL A 20 25.20 5.23 -21.99
CA VAL A 20 24.33 4.05 -21.80
C VAL A 20 24.51 3.44 -20.41
N VAL A 21 25.74 3.31 -19.93
CA VAL A 21 26.04 2.78 -18.57
C VAL A 21 25.45 3.70 -17.50
N LEU A 22 25.62 5.02 -17.63
CA LEU A 22 25.05 5.98 -16.70
C LEU A 22 23.52 5.92 -16.71
N VAL A 23 22.87 5.95 -17.87
CA VAL A 23 21.41 5.83 -17.97
C VAL A 23 20.92 4.52 -17.33
N SER A 24 21.59 3.40 -17.60
CA SER A 24 21.23 2.11 -16.98
C SER A 24 21.37 2.12 -15.46
N LEU A 25 22.41 2.78 -14.92
CA LEU A 25 22.59 2.97 -13.47
C LEU A 25 21.50 3.86 -12.88
N PHE A 26 21.17 4.97 -13.54
CA PHE A 26 20.10 5.89 -13.10
C PHE A 26 18.73 5.22 -13.09
N VAL A 27 18.38 4.47 -14.13
CA VAL A 27 17.14 3.66 -14.18
C VAL A 27 17.12 2.62 -13.06
N ARG A 28 18.27 2.01 -12.75
CA ARG A 28 18.39 1.03 -11.67
C ARG A 28 18.27 1.67 -10.28
N LEU A 29 18.73 2.90 -10.11
CA LEU A 29 18.62 3.64 -8.84
C LEU A 29 17.20 4.20 -8.62
N GLN A 30 16.48 4.56 -9.68
CA GLN A 30 15.12 5.13 -9.58
C GLN A 30 14.03 4.09 -9.28
N THR A 31 14.33 2.78 -9.40
CA THR A 31 13.32 1.71 -9.29
C THR A 31 13.22 1.09 -7.88
N ARG A 32 14.01 1.51 -6.89
CA ARG A 32 14.09 0.79 -5.60
C ARG A 32 13.66 1.54 -4.34
N GLU A 33 13.25 2.79 -4.41
CA GLU A 33 12.76 3.51 -3.20
C GLU A 33 11.29 3.90 -3.24
N GLN A 34 10.58 3.72 -4.35
CA GLN A 34 9.14 4.01 -4.41
C GLN A 34 8.25 2.79 -4.60
N PHE A 35 8.79 1.60 -4.87
CA PHE A 35 7.94 0.43 -5.13
C PHE A 35 7.26 -0.11 -3.86
N ASP A 36 7.96 -0.06 -2.72
CA ASP A 36 7.38 -0.52 -1.44
C ASP A 36 6.38 0.49 -0.88
N GLN A 37 6.64 1.80 -1.01
CA GLN A 37 5.67 2.86 -0.64
C GLN A 37 4.47 2.91 -1.60
N PHE A 38 4.67 2.72 -2.91
CA PHE A 38 3.56 2.73 -3.88
C PHE A 38 2.67 1.48 -3.77
N MET A 39 3.22 0.32 -3.38
CA MET A 39 2.41 -0.88 -3.09
C MET A 39 1.63 -0.74 -1.78
N LEU A 40 2.18 -0.08 -0.76
CA LEU A 40 1.42 0.26 0.46
C LEU A 40 0.30 1.26 0.17
N ASP A 41 0.59 2.36 -0.52
CA ASP A 41 -0.38 3.42 -0.85
C ASP A 41 -1.53 2.90 -1.73
N ARG A 42 -1.22 2.01 -2.67
CA ARG A 42 -2.25 1.41 -3.53
C ARG A 42 -3.21 0.52 -2.75
N ASN A 43 -2.71 -0.26 -1.78
CA ASN A 43 -3.55 -1.08 -0.92
C ASN A 43 -4.42 -0.23 0.01
N GLN A 44 -3.89 0.86 0.57
CA GLN A 44 -4.67 1.78 1.42
C GLN A 44 -5.82 2.43 0.65
N SER A 45 -5.55 2.89 -0.57
CA SER A 45 -6.56 3.52 -1.44
C SER A 45 -7.67 2.54 -1.83
N GLU A 46 -7.32 1.29 -2.14
CA GLU A 46 -8.28 0.25 -2.48
C GLU A 46 -9.20 -0.08 -1.29
N VAL A 47 -8.62 -0.27 -0.09
CA VAL A 47 -9.40 -0.50 1.14
C VAL A 47 -10.31 0.67 1.45
N MET A 48 -9.83 1.91 1.29
CA MET A 48 -10.63 3.09 1.54
C MET A 48 -11.84 3.17 0.60
N ASN A 49 -11.63 2.92 -0.70
CA ASN A 49 -12.71 2.91 -1.68
C ASN A 49 -13.75 1.82 -1.36
N GLU A 50 -13.30 0.62 -0.98
CA GLU A 50 -14.19 -0.49 -0.64
C GLU A 50 -15.02 -0.20 0.62
N LEU A 51 -14.42 0.44 1.64
CA LEU A 51 -15.12 0.88 2.84
C LEU A 51 -16.15 1.98 2.56
N VAL A 52 -15.81 2.95 1.71
CA VAL A 52 -16.73 4.01 1.27
C VAL A 52 -17.92 3.40 0.54
N SER A 53 -17.68 2.57 -0.47
CA SER A 53 -18.76 1.91 -1.23
C SER A 53 -19.63 1.03 -0.34
N TYR A 54 -19.03 0.29 0.59
CA TYR A 54 -19.78 -0.52 1.55
C TYR A 54 -20.72 0.32 2.42
N TYR A 55 -20.22 1.45 2.92
CA TYR A 55 -21.02 2.34 3.76
C TYR A 55 -22.11 3.06 2.94
N GLU A 56 -21.84 3.43 1.70
CA GLU A 56 -22.85 3.99 0.78
C GLU A 56 -23.99 2.99 0.50
N GLU A 57 -23.67 1.71 0.34
CA GLU A 57 -24.66 0.66 0.06
C GLU A 57 -25.43 0.22 1.31
N ASN A 58 -24.76 0.09 2.46
CA ASN A 58 -25.35 -0.50 3.68
C ASN A 58 -25.77 0.52 4.73
N GLY A 59 -25.24 1.75 4.67
CA GLY A 59 -25.45 2.80 5.68
C GLY A 59 -24.92 2.47 7.07
N SER A 60 -24.12 1.40 7.22
CA SER A 60 -23.59 0.96 8.51
C SER A 60 -22.34 0.10 8.33
N TRP A 61 -21.56 -0.03 9.41
CA TRP A 61 -20.41 -0.94 9.48
C TRP A 61 -20.77 -2.38 9.89
N ALA A 62 -22.06 -2.73 9.93
CA ALA A 62 -22.48 -4.08 10.25
C ALA A 62 -21.93 -5.04 9.18
N ASN A 63 -21.28 -6.14 9.58
CA ASN A 63 -20.72 -7.15 8.67
C ASN A 63 -19.59 -6.68 7.71
N VAL A 64 -19.00 -5.50 7.93
CA VAL A 64 -17.89 -4.97 7.12
C VAL A 64 -16.65 -5.90 7.07
N ARG A 65 -16.52 -6.83 8.04
CA ARG A 65 -15.46 -7.86 8.01
C ARG A 65 -15.47 -8.69 6.71
N ALA A 66 -16.64 -8.95 6.13
CA ALA A 66 -16.75 -9.81 4.96
C ALA A 66 -16.03 -9.25 3.72
N ILE A 67 -15.96 -7.92 3.58
CA ILE A 67 -15.29 -7.27 2.44
C ILE A 67 -13.77 -7.14 2.63
N LEU A 68 -13.29 -7.24 3.88
CA LEU A 68 -11.85 -7.14 4.20
C LEU A 68 -11.11 -8.49 4.06
N MET A 69 -11.83 -9.55 3.70
CA MET A 69 -11.26 -10.85 3.36
C MET A 69 -10.70 -10.80 1.93
N LYS A 70 -9.39 -10.96 1.77
CA LYS A 70 -8.78 -11.12 0.45
C LYS A 70 -8.39 -12.58 0.20
N ASP A 71 -8.57 -13.01 -1.05
CA ASP A 71 -8.01 -14.27 -1.54
C ASP A 71 -6.48 -14.21 -1.38
N GLY A 72 -5.94 -15.04 -0.50
CA GLY A 72 -4.49 -15.15 -0.33
C GLY A 72 -3.83 -15.78 -1.56
N PRO A 73 -2.49 -15.65 -1.69
CA PRO A 73 -1.76 -16.31 -2.75
C PRO A 73 -2.08 -17.81 -2.77
N PRO A 74 -2.12 -18.44 -3.97
CA PRO A 74 -2.43 -19.85 -4.08
C PRO A 74 -1.54 -20.63 -3.13
N ALA A 75 -2.18 -21.41 -2.27
CA ALA A 75 -1.48 -22.33 -1.40
C ALA A 75 -0.53 -23.20 -2.23
N ARG A 76 0.58 -23.62 -1.61
CA ARG A 76 1.48 -24.60 -2.24
C ARG A 76 0.65 -25.84 -2.63
N PRO A 77 1.05 -26.60 -3.67
CA PRO A 77 0.29 -27.76 -4.13
C PRO A 77 -0.12 -28.75 -3.04
N ASP A 78 0.64 -28.81 -1.94
CA ASP A 78 0.43 -29.70 -0.79
C ASP A 78 -0.50 -29.11 0.30
N GLU A 79 -0.92 -27.85 0.17
CA GLU A 79 -1.90 -27.20 1.05
C GLU A 79 -3.24 -27.08 0.32
N HIS A 80 -4.21 -27.93 0.67
CA HIS A 80 -5.57 -27.85 0.12
C HIS A 80 -6.43 -26.71 0.68
N ARG A 81 -5.83 -25.77 1.41
CA ARG A 81 -6.53 -24.65 2.05
C ARG A 81 -6.01 -23.36 1.45
N ARG A 82 -6.84 -22.67 0.64
CA ARG A 82 -6.62 -21.25 0.35
C ARG A 82 -6.48 -20.56 1.69
N ARG A 83 -5.36 -19.87 1.92
CA ARG A 83 -5.22 -19.07 3.13
C ARG A 83 -6.01 -17.78 2.89
N GLU A 84 -7.22 -17.72 3.41
CA GLU A 84 -7.93 -16.45 3.53
C GLU A 84 -7.05 -15.51 4.35
N PHE A 85 -6.69 -14.36 3.78
CA PHE A 85 -5.87 -13.38 4.45
C PHE A 85 -6.74 -12.18 4.79
N TRP A 86 -6.80 -11.89 6.09
CA TRP A 86 -7.43 -10.68 6.60
C TRP A 86 -6.49 -9.52 6.41
N LEU A 87 -6.96 -8.46 5.75
CA LEU A 87 -6.21 -7.21 5.70
C LEU A 87 -5.97 -6.73 7.14
N PRO A 88 -4.73 -6.44 7.54
CA PRO A 88 -4.38 -6.09 8.92
C PRO A 88 -4.78 -4.64 9.26
N VAL A 89 -6.00 -4.23 8.92
CA VAL A 89 -6.52 -2.87 9.10
C VAL A 89 -7.46 -2.85 10.30
N THR A 90 -7.42 -1.76 11.07
CA THR A 90 -8.36 -1.56 12.17
C THR A 90 -9.38 -0.52 11.75
N LEU A 91 -10.67 -0.86 11.80
CA LEU A 91 -11.76 0.08 11.56
C LEU A 91 -12.35 0.52 12.89
N VAL A 92 -12.55 1.81 13.05
CA VAL A 92 -13.05 2.46 14.26
C VAL A 92 -14.30 3.26 13.92
N GLY A 93 -15.35 3.09 14.72
CA GLY A 93 -16.57 3.86 14.58
C GLY A 93 -16.45 5.28 15.13
N LEU A 94 -17.47 6.10 14.88
CA LEU A 94 -17.59 7.47 15.42
C LEU A 94 -17.67 7.56 16.95
N ASN A 95 -17.86 6.43 17.62
CA ASN A 95 -17.83 6.31 19.08
C ASN A 95 -16.42 5.99 19.62
N ASN A 96 -15.38 6.13 18.80
CA ASN A 96 -14.00 5.78 19.09
C ASN A 96 -13.82 4.32 19.52
N ARG A 97 -14.72 3.43 19.10
CA ARG A 97 -14.62 1.99 19.37
C ARG A 97 -14.22 1.23 18.12
N VAL A 98 -13.34 0.26 18.31
CA VAL A 98 -12.92 -0.66 17.27
C VAL A 98 -14.09 -1.52 16.83
N ILE A 99 -14.41 -1.50 15.53
CA ILE A 99 -15.43 -2.32 14.87
C ILE A 99 -14.77 -3.52 14.17
N VAL A 100 -13.59 -3.32 13.58
CA VAL A 100 -12.77 -4.38 12.98
C VAL A 100 -11.42 -4.37 13.64
N GLU A 101 -11.02 -5.53 14.16
CA GLU A 101 -9.73 -5.76 14.78
C GLU A 101 -8.60 -5.89 13.75
N GLY A 102 -7.48 -5.25 14.04
CA GLY A 102 -6.27 -5.29 13.21
C GLY A 102 -5.04 -5.03 14.07
N GLY A 103 -3.96 -5.78 13.84
CA GLY A 103 -2.74 -5.65 14.63
C GLY A 103 -2.96 -5.94 16.12
N ASN A 104 -2.79 -4.91 16.96
CA ASN A 104 -2.86 -5.00 18.43
C ASN A 104 -4.18 -4.46 19.02
N TYR A 105 -5.17 -4.12 18.18
CA TYR A 105 -6.44 -3.56 18.63
C TYR A 105 -7.55 -4.61 18.62
N GLU A 106 -8.27 -4.74 19.73
CA GLU A 106 -9.35 -5.72 19.90
C GLU A 106 -10.73 -5.13 19.57
N HIS A 107 -11.66 -5.98 19.13
CA HIS A 107 -13.03 -5.56 18.89
C HIS A 107 -13.69 -4.91 20.12
N GLY A 108 -14.28 -3.73 19.94
CA GLY A 108 -14.97 -2.97 20.99
C GLY A 108 -14.04 -2.16 21.91
N GLN A 109 -12.72 -2.33 21.78
CA GLN A 109 -11.71 -1.51 22.47
C GLN A 109 -11.94 -0.03 22.16
N PHE A 110 -11.77 0.81 23.18
CA PHE A 110 -11.75 2.26 23.00
C PHE A 110 -10.36 2.68 22.53
N LEU A 111 -10.31 3.43 21.44
CA LEU A 111 -9.06 3.90 20.87
C LEU A 111 -8.59 5.18 21.58
N SER A 112 -7.29 5.29 21.85
CA SER A 112 -6.74 6.49 22.47
C SER A 112 -6.79 7.68 21.50
N GLU A 113 -6.82 8.90 22.03
CA GLU A 113 -6.74 10.13 21.24
C GLU A 113 -5.43 10.24 20.44
N GLU A 114 -4.35 9.65 20.96
CA GLU A 114 -3.06 9.60 20.27
C GLU A 114 -3.14 8.70 19.03
N ASP A 115 -3.70 7.50 19.18
CA ASP A 115 -3.90 6.57 18.07
C ASP A 115 -4.87 7.17 17.03
N LEU A 116 -5.98 7.78 17.46
CA LEU A 116 -6.96 8.41 16.55
C LEU A 116 -6.36 9.51 15.67
N ARG A 117 -5.36 10.25 16.17
CA ARG A 117 -4.66 11.27 15.36
C ARG A 117 -3.85 10.68 14.21
N THR A 118 -3.47 9.41 14.32
CA THR A 118 -2.78 8.67 13.25
C THR A 118 -3.75 7.96 12.31
N ALA A 119 -5.03 7.88 12.67
CA ALA A 119 -6.05 7.25 11.86
C ALA A 119 -6.45 8.13 10.67
N VAL A 120 -6.82 7.49 9.58
CA VAL A 120 -7.35 8.13 8.37
C VAL A 120 -8.87 8.17 8.47
N ALA A 121 -9.46 9.35 8.31
CA ALA A 121 -10.91 9.50 8.30
C ALA A 121 -11.51 8.87 7.04
N VAL A 122 -12.56 8.06 7.22
CA VAL A 122 -13.41 7.58 6.13
C VAL A 122 -14.55 8.57 5.97
N THR A 123 -14.62 9.21 4.81
CA THR A 123 -15.63 10.24 4.51
C THR A 123 -16.51 9.81 3.35
N VAL A 124 -17.82 9.90 3.55
CA VAL A 124 -18.85 9.62 2.53
C VAL A 124 -19.69 10.89 2.39
N ASN A 125 -19.81 11.44 1.18
CA ASN A 125 -20.53 12.71 0.95
C ASN A 125 -20.11 13.87 1.89
N ASP A 126 -18.80 14.03 2.10
CA ASP A 126 -18.19 15.01 3.03
C ASP A 126 -18.52 14.81 4.52
N GLU A 127 -19.19 13.71 4.90
CA GLU A 127 -19.44 13.32 6.29
C GLU A 127 -18.45 12.23 6.73
N THR A 128 -17.78 12.43 7.85
CA THR A 128 -16.94 11.39 8.46
C THR A 128 -17.83 10.30 9.05
N VAL A 129 -17.64 9.07 8.60
CA VAL A 129 -18.43 7.90 8.99
C VAL A 129 -17.62 6.89 9.81
N GLY A 130 -16.31 7.06 9.90
CA GLY A 130 -15.41 6.23 10.70
C GLY A 130 -13.95 6.61 10.52
N PHE A 131 -13.06 5.84 11.13
CA PHE A 131 -11.62 6.01 11.04
C PHE A 131 -10.93 4.67 10.80
N VAL A 132 -9.86 4.68 10.02
CA VAL A 132 -9.07 3.48 9.70
C VAL A 132 -7.63 3.67 10.18
N LEU A 133 -7.12 2.69 10.90
CA LEU A 133 -5.69 2.56 11.19
C LEU A 133 -5.09 1.50 10.28
N PHE A 134 -4.01 1.88 9.62
CA PHE A 134 -3.14 0.95 8.92
C PHE A 134 -2.00 0.55 9.87
N PRO A 135 -1.52 -0.69 9.81
CA PRO A 135 -0.41 -1.11 10.64
C PRO A 135 0.81 -0.30 10.20
N ASN A 136 1.33 0.50 11.12
CA ASN A 136 2.58 1.21 10.88
C ASN A 136 3.67 0.15 10.87
N THR A 137 4.15 -0.28 9.70
CA THR A 137 5.31 -1.16 9.61
C THR A 137 6.49 -0.45 10.24
N PRO A 138 7.03 -0.90 11.39
CA PRO A 138 8.25 -0.31 11.92
C PRO A 138 9.37 -0.55 10.91
N ASN A 139 10.09 0.53 10.55
CA ASN A 139 11.32 0.48 9.76
C ASN A 139 12.39 -0.41 10.42
#